data_AF-A0A3S5Y0B5-F1
#
_entry.id   AF-A0A3S5Y0B5-F1
#
_cell.length_a   1.000
_cell.length_b   1.000
_cell.length_c   1.000
_cell.angle_alpha   90.00
_cell.angle_beta   90.00
_cell.angle_gamma   90.00
#
_symmetry.space_group_name_H-M   'P 1'
#
loop_
_entity.id
_entity.type
_entity.pdbx_description
1 polymer ?
#
loop_
_entity_poly.entity_id
_entity_poly.type
_entity_poly.pdbx_seq_one_letter_code
_entity_poly.pdbx_strand_id
1 'polypeptide(L)'
;MKNNLEKLDKIKINEKLNNKVFRDFIKYFENKNKQKISKKLLTEFETIVNKIATYNDHKFVKQSDLFGMLFIQQNEIEDFSEKFKEAIRETMFKEVINYQTLNSNLKDEFEIKYNEKSLTKEEKEHASKLVKWIRKQVEIFSNEKLINENPQLENQITGELTKEFFKEQNEIFIKIYKWHANVFEVMAK
;
A
#
# COMPACT_ATOMS: atom_id res chain seq x y z
N MET A 1 20.22 -1.90 -11.21
CA MET A 1 19.62 -2.80 -10.21
C MET A 1 20.50 -3.99 -9.80
N LYS A 2 21.27 -4.65 -10.69
CA LYS A 2 22.20 -5.76 -10.31
C LYS A 2 23.15 -5.44 -9.14
N ASN A 3 23.69 -4.22 -9.05
CA ASN A 3 24.64 -3.82 -7.99
C ASN A 3 24.07 -3.76 -6.56
N ASN A 4 22.75 -3.75 -6.35
CA ASN A 4 22.19 -3.61 -5.00
C ASN A 4 22.12 -4.95 -4.25
N LEU A 5 22.00 -6.07 -4.97
CA LEU A 5 21.92 -7.39 -4.36
C LEU A 5 23.29 -7.93 -3.93
N GLU A 6 24.37 -7.54 -4.61
CA GLU A 6 25.75 -7.95 -4.27
C GLU A 6 26.12 -7.57 -2.82
N LYS A 7 25.53 -6.49 -2.30
CA LYS A 7 25.67 -6.05 -0.90
C LYS A 7 25.15 -7.08 0.10
N LEU A 8 24.27 -7.99 -0.33
CA LEU A 8 23.60 -8.99 0.52
C LEU A 8 24.30 -10.35 0.51
N ASP A 9 25.26 -10.58 -0.39
CA ASP A 9 25.91 -11.89 -0.55
C ASP A 9 26.61 -12.35 0.73
N LYS A 10 27.22 -11.39 1.46
CA LYS A 10 27.99 -11.64 2.69
C LYS A 10 27.19 -11.43 3.98
N ILE A 11 25.92 -11.03 3.88
CA ILE A 11 25.10 -10.73 5.06
C ILE A 11 24.61 -12.03 5.69
N LYS A 12 25.02 -12.26 6.94
CA LYS A 12 24.45 -13.29 7.81
C LYS A 12 23.14 -12.77 8.38
N ILE A 13 22.04 -13.50 8.16
CA ILE A 13 20.71 -13.16 8.69
C ILE A 13 20.75 -13.11 10.22
N ASN A 14 20.16 -12.07 10.79
CA ASN A 14 19.94 -12.00 12.23
C ASN A 14 18.86 -13.02 12.64
N GLU A 15 19.25 -14.07 13.38
CA GLU A 15 18.35 -15.14 13.83
C GLU A 15 17.24 -14.65 14.78
N LYS A 16 17.40 -13.46 15.40
CA LYS A 16 16.39 -12.83 16.25
C LYS A 16 15.41 -11.93 15.48
N LEU A 17 15.57 -11.79 14.16
CA LEU A 17 14.71 -10.97 13.32
C LEU A 17 13.28 -11.51 13.33
N ASN A 18 12.32 -10.66 13.67
CA ASN A 18 10.91 -11.03 13.57
C ASN A 18 10.41 -10.87 12.12
N ASN A 19 10.08 -11.98 11.46
CA ASN A 19 9.59 -12.05 10.08
C ASN A 19 8.05 -12.10 9.95
N LYS A 20 7.30 -11.73 11.00
CA LYS A 20 5.82 -11.80 10.97
C LYS A 20 5.20 -11.07 9.77
N VAL A 21 5.70 -9.89 9.43
CA VAL A 21 5.23 -9.10 8.28
C VAL A 21 5.34 -9.90 6.97
N PHE A 22 6.47 -10.58 6.77
CA PHE A 22 6.66 -11.47 5.61
C PHE A 22 5.66 -12.62 5.62
N ARG A 23 5.49 -13.32 6.74
CA ARG A 23 4.55 -14.46 6.84
C ARG A 23 3.10 -14.04 6.56
N ASP A 24 2.68 -12.92 7.14
CA ASP A 24 1.33 -12.39 6.94
C ASP A 24 1.12 -11.96 5.48
N PHE A 25 2.13 -11.33 4.87
CA PHE A 25 2.10 -10.95 3.46
C PHE A 25 2.00 -12.16 2.53
N ILE A 26 2.82 -13.20 2.72
CA ILE A 26 2.75 -14.42 1.91
C ILE A 26 1.39 -15.07 2.04
N LYS A 27 0.87 -15.23 3.27
CA LYS A 27 -0.46 -15.80 3.49
C LYS A 27 -1.55 -15.00 2.77
N TYR A 28 -1.45 -13.67 2.81
CA TYR A 28 -2.36 -12.80 2.07
C TYR A 28 -2.23 -12.99 0.55
N PHE A 29 -1.00 -12.96 0.04
CA PHE A 29 -0.68 -13.10 -1.38
C PHE A 29 -1.20 -14.43 -1.94
N GLU A 30 -0.94 -15.55 -1.27
CA GLU A 30 -1.38 -16.87 -1.70
C GLU A 30 -2.91 -16.97 -1.74
N ASN A 31 -3.58 -16.45 -0.70
CA ASN A 31 -5.05 -16.46 -0.62
C ASN A 31 -5.68 -15.59 -1.71
N LYS A 32 -5.17 -14.36 -1.90
CA LYS A 32 -5.69 -13.41 -2.88
C LYS A 32 -5.55 -13.95 -4.31
N ASN A 33 -4.38 -14.49 -4.63
CA ASN A 33 -4.08 -15.00 -5.97
C ASN A 33 -4.54 -16.45 -6.18
N LYS A 34 -5.09 -17.10 -5.14
CA LYS A 34 -5.46 -18.53 -5.14
C LYS A 34 -4.32 -19.42 -5.63
N GLN A 35 -3.09 -19.04 -5.30
CA GLN A 35 -1.87 -19.66 -5.79
C GLN A 35 -0.95 -19.94 -4.62
N LYS A 36 -0.58 -21.21 -4.43
CA LYS A 36 0.35 -21.63 -3.40
C LYS A 36 1.79 -21.55 -3.92
N ILE A 37 2.68 -20.95 -3.13
CA ILE A 37 4.09 -20.80 -3.46
C ILE A 37 4.84 -22.07 -3.02
N SER A 38 5.71 -22.58 -3.88
CA SER A 38 6.54 -23.73 -3.58
C SER A 38 7.45 -23.43 -2.40
N LYS A 39 7.76 -24.47 -1.61
CA LYS A 39 8.66 -24.33 -0.47
C LYS A 39 10.03 -23.75 -0.87
N LYS A 40 10.51 -24.09 -2.07
CA LYS A 40 11.77 -23.57 -2.61
C LYS A 40 11.70 -22.06 -2.81
N LEU A 41 10.74 -21.59 -3.61
CA LEU A 41 10.60 -20.15 -3.89
C LEU A 41 10.28 -19.34 -2.63
N LEU A 42 9.46 -19.89 -1.73
CA LEU A 42 9.19 -19.27 -0.43
C LEU A 42 10.46 -19.06 0.40
N THR A 43 11.36 -20.06 0.41
CA THR A 43 12.63 -19.97 1.14
C THR A 43 13.55 -18.91 0.52
N GLU A 44 13.57 -18.79 -0.81
CA GLU A 44 14.32 -17.75 -1.53
C GLU A 44 13.78 -16.36 -1.18
N PHE A 45 12.46 -16.16 -1.24
CA PHE A 45 11.81 -14.91 -0.83
C PHE A 45 12.09 -14.56 0.63
N GLU A 46 11.95 -15.52 1.55
CA GLU A 46 12.24 -15.29 2.98
C GLU A 46 13.70 -14.89 3.21
N THR A 47 14.62 -15.59 2.55
CA THR A 47 16.06 -15.34 2.67
C THR A 47 16.40 -13.92 2.22
N ILE A 48 15.88 -13.47 1.07
CA ILE A 48 16.21 -12.14 0.57
C ILE A 48 15.64 -11.03 1.45
N VAL A 49 14.39 -11.18 1.89
CA VAL A 49 13.71 -10.21 2.76
C VAL A 49 14.44 -10.10 4.10
N ASN A 50 14.80 -11.24 4.72
CA ASN A 50 15.50 -11.25 5.99
C ASN A 50 16.92 -10.66 5.89
N LYS A 51 17.63 -10.90 4.77
CA LYS A 51 18.93 -10.28 4.50
C LYS A 51 18.81 -8.76 4.37
N ILE A 52 17.82 -8.26 3.64
CA ILE A 52 17.57 -6.82 3.50
C ILE A 52 17.24 -6.19 4.85
N ALA A 53 16.32 -6.79 5.62
CA ALA A 53 15.97 -6.30 6.94
C ALA A 53 17.19 -6.28 7.87
N THR A 54 18.04 -7.32 7.83
CA THR A 54 19.28 -7.38 8.61
C THR A 54 20.29 -6.31 8.18
N TYR A 55 20.47 -6.10 6.86
CA TYR A 55 21.37 -5.07 6.33
C TYR A 55 20.96 -3.66 6.76
N ASN A 56 19.65 -3.41 6.90
CA ASN A 56 19.10 -2.14 7.37
C ASN A 56 18.99 -2.02 8.90
N ASP A 57 19.55 -2.97 9.66
CA ASP A 57 19.46 -3.03 11.13
C ASP A 57 18.01 -2.97 11.65
N HIS A 58 17.07 -3.56 10.90
CA HIS A 58 15.69 -3.63 11.34
C HIS A 58 15.51 -4.71 12.42
N LYS A 59 14.80 -4.36 13.49
CA LYS A 59 14.42 -5.32 14.56
C LYS A 59 13.34 -6.33 14.08
N PHE A 60 12.59 -5.96 13.06
CA PHE A 60 11.54 -6.78 12.43
C PHE A 60 11.45 -6.42 10.95
N VAL A 61 11.02 -7.37 10.13
CA VAL A 61 10.77 -7.12 8.69
C VAL A 61 9.73 -6.02 8.53
N LYS A 62 10.05 -5.00 7.73
CA LYS A 62 9.15 -3.91 7.33
C LYS A 62 8.57 -4.16 5.94
N GLN A 63 7.54 -3.41 5.57
CA GLN A 63 6.92 -3.49 4.22
C GLN A 63 7.92 -3.17 3.10
N SER A 64 8.84 -2.22 3.32
CA SER A 64 9.91 -1.89 2.38
C SER A 64 10.81 -3.08 2.05
N ASP A 65 11.02 -3.99 3.01
CA ASP A 65 11.94 -5.11 2.85
C ASP A 65 11.35 -6.17 1.89
N LEU A 66 10.02 -6.26 1.81
CA LEU A 66 9.30 -7.19 0.93
C LEU A 66 9.56 -6.93 -0.55
N PHE A 67 9.89 -5.68 -0.93
CA PHE A 67 10.25 -5.34 -2.31
C PHE A 67 11.50 -6.09 -2.79
N GLY A 68 12.31 -6.64 -1.87
CA GLY A 68 13.42 -7.53 -2.23
C GLY A 68 13.00 -8.76 -3.02
N MET A 69 11.76 -9.23 -2.83
CA MET A 69 11.21 -10.37 -3.56
C MET A 69 11.20 -10.13 -5.08
N LEU A 70 11.03 -8.87 -5.52
CA LEU A 70 11.01 -8.50 -6.94
C LEU A 70 12.37 -8.70 -7.63
N PHE A 71 13.45 -8.86 -6.86
CA PHE A 71 14.78 -9.11 -7.42
C PHE A 71 15.07 -10.60 -7.66
N ILE A 72 14.18 -11.50 -7.23
CA ILE A 72 14.33 -12.95 -7.45
C ILE A 72 13.78 -13.31 -8.83
N GLN A 73 14.63 -13.91 -9.66
CA GLN A 73 14.20 -14.52 -10.92
C GLN A 73 13.44 -15.81 -10.63
N GLN A 74 12.18 -15.86 -11.07
CA GLN A 74 11.29 -17.00 -10.86
C GLN A 74 10.32 -17.11 -12.04
N ASN A 75 9.79 -18.31 -12.28
CA ASN A 75 8.83 -18.61 -13.35
C ASN A 75 7.58 -19.36 -12.84
N GLU A 76 7.43 -19.47 -11.53
CA GLU A 76 6.32 -20.18 -10.89
C GLU A 76 5.05 -19.32 -10.83
N ILE A 77 5.23 -18.02 -10.62
CA ILE A 77 4.16 -17.04 -10.49
C ILE A 77 4.18 -16.15 -11.73
N GLU A 78 3.20 -16.38 -12.61
CA GLU A 78 2.93 -15.51 -13.75
C GLU A 78 2.57 -14.10 -13.27
N ASP A 79 3.09 -13.07 -13.94
CA ASP A 79 2.92 -11.65 -13.62
C ASP A 79 3.24 -11.28 -12.17
N PHE A 80 4.25 -11.94 -11.59
CA PHE A 80 4.61 -11.77 -10.18
C PHE A 80 4.79 -10.31 -9.76
N SER A 81 5.43 -9.48 -10.57
CA SER A 81 5.63 -8.05 -10.26
C SER A 81 4.29 -7.34 -10.01
N GLU A 82 3.32 -7.55 -10.88
CA GLU A 82 2.02 -6.88 -10.79
C GLU A 82 1.19 -7.43 -9.64
N LYS A 83 1.12 -8.76 -9.49
CA LYS A 83 0.46 -9.39 -8.33
C LYS A 83 1.08 -8.96 -7.00
N PHE A 84 2.41 -8.83 -6.95
CA PHE A 84 3.12 -8.33 -5.78
C PHE A 84 2.74 -6.88 -5.48
N LYS A 85 2.80 -5.99 -6.49
CA LYS A 85 2.42 -4.57 -6.35
C LYS A 85 0.97 -4.40 -5.88
N GLU A 86 0.07 -5.24 -6.37
CA GLU A 86 -1.32 -5.22 -5.96
C GLU A 86 -1.50 -5.68 -4.50
N ALA A 87 -0.84 -6.78 -4.11
CA ALA A 87 -0.89 -7.29 -2.75
C ALA A 87 -0.22 -6.33 -1.74
N ILE A 88 0.91 -5.72 -2.10
CA ILE A 88 1.63 -4.78 -1.23
C ILE A 88 0.83 -3.49 -1.08
N ARG A 89 0.17 -3.01 -2.15
CA ARG A 89 -0.77 -1.88 -2.09
C ARG A 89 -1.85 -2.13 -1.04
N GLU A 90 -2.49 -3.29 -1.08
CA GLU A 90 -3.62 -3.59 -0.19
C GLU A 90 -3.23 -3.83 1.26
N THR A 91 -2.04 -4.36 1.50
CA THR A 91 -1.54 -4.57 2.86
C THR A 91 -0.95 -3.30 3.47
N MET A 92 -0.31 -2.45 2.66
CA MET A 92 0.30 -1.20 3.10
C MET A 92 -0.72 -0.06 3.26
N PHE A 93 -1.73 -0.01 2.39
CA PHE A 93 -2.74 1.07 2.36
C PHE A 93 -4.15 0.58 2.72
N LYS A 94 -4.24 -0.54 3.45
CA LYS A 94 -5.52 -1.19 3.81
C LYS A 94 -6.57 -0.20 4.33
N GLU A 95 -6.18 0.66 5.26
CA GLU A 95 -7.09 1.62 5.89
C GLU A 95 -7.54 2.70 4.90
N VAL A 96 -6.61 3.22 4.10
CA VAL A 96 -6.91 4.24 3.07
C VAL A 96 -7.90 3.68 2.05
N ILE A 97 -7.66 2.47 1.56
CA ILE A 97 -8.54 1.78 0.63
C ILE A 97 -9.93 1.57 1.25
N ASN A 98 -9.99 1.12 2.52
CA ASN A 98 -11.25 0.95 3.23
C ASN A 98 -12.06 2.26 3.30
N TYR A 99 -11.41 3.38 3.66
CA TYR A 99 -12.07 4.69 3.69
C TYR A 99 -12.52 5.16 2.30
N GLN A 100 -11.74 4.87 1.26
CA GLN A 100 -12.15 5.19 -0.11
C GLN A 100 -13.37 4.39 -0.55
N THR A 101 -13.43 3.10 -0.23
CA THR A 101 -14.61 2.26 -0.51
C THR A 101 -15.84 2.78 0.22
N LEU A 102 -15.73 3.13 1.50
CA LEU A 102 -16.83 3.71 2.28
C LEU A 102 -17.31 5.04 1.65
N ASN A 103 -16.38 5.90 1.25
CA ASN A 103 -16.72 7.16 0.58
C ASN A 103 -17.38 6.94 -0.77
N SER A 104 -16.94 5.96 -1.57
CA SER A 104 -17.55 5.64 -2.86
C SER A 104 -18.99 5.15 -2.69
N ASN A 105 -19.24 4.24 -1.74
CA ASN A 105 -20.58 3.72 -1.48
C ASN A 105 -21.54 4.83 -1.04
N LEU A 106 -21.09 5.70 -0.13
CA LEU A 106 -21.87 6.86 0.32
C LEU A 106 -22.09 7.87 -0.81
N LYS A 107 -21.09 8.08 -1.67
CA LYS A 107 -21.20 8.96 -2.84
C LYS A 107 -22.33 8.47 -3.74
N ASP A 108 -22.31 7.19 -4.10
CA ASP A 108 -23.29 6.61 -5.02
C ASP A 108 -24.70 6.64 -4.42
N GLU A 109 -24.85 6.36 -3.12
CA GLU A 109 -26.14 6.46 -2.41
C GLU A 109 -26.69 7.90 -2.44
N PHE A 110 -25.85 8.88 -2.09
CA PHE A 110 -26.27 10.28 -2.04
C PHE A 110 -26.55 10.83 -3.45
N GLU A 111 -25.82 10.36 -4.46
CA GLU A 111 -26.02 10.78 -5.85
C GLU A 111 -27.39 10.31 -6.37
N ILE A 112 -27.80 9.08 -6.05
CA ILE A 112 -29.15 8.58 -6.34
C ILE A 112 -30.20 9.48 -5.67
N LYS A 113 -30.08 9.72 -4.36
CA LYS A 113 -31.01 10.57 -3.59
C LYS A 113 -31.06 12.00 -4.10
N TYR A 114 -29.92 12.55 -4.50
CA TYR A 114 -29.84 13.89 -5.08
C TYR A 114 -30.60 13.97 -6.41
N ASN A 115 -30.40 12.99 -7.30
CA ASN A 115 -31.10 12.92 -8.59
C ASN A 115 -32.61 12.70 -8.43
N GLU A 116 -33.02 11.94 -7.42
CA GLU A 116 -34.43 11.72 -7.04
C GLU A 116 -35.02 12.89 -6.25
N LYS A 117 -34.22 13.91 -5.91
CA LYS A 117 -34.61 15.05 -5.06
C LYS A 117 -35.12 14.65 -3.67
N SER A 118 -34.63 13.52 -3.15
CA SER A 118 -34.97 12.97 -1.84
C SER A 118 -33.90 13.21 -0.76
N LEU A 119 -32.78 13.84 -1.13
CA LEU A 119 -31.68 14.14 -0.21
C LEU A 119 -32.11 15.11 0.91
N THR A 120 -32.00 14.65 2.15
CA THR A 120 -32.40 15.38 3.35
C THR A 120 -31.42 16.47 3.73
N LYS A 121 -31.86 17.41 4.58
CA LYS A 121 -30.97 18.46 5.13
C LYS A 121 -29.81 17.86 5.92
N GLU A 122 -30.06 16.82 6.70
CA GLU A 122 -29.02 16.14 7.48
C GLU A 122 -27.96 15.50 6.58
N GLU A 123 -28.38 14.86 5.48
CA GLU A 123 -27.46 14.28 4.50
C GLU A 123 -26.62 15.35 3.80
N LYS A 124 -27.19 16.52 3.48
CA LYS A 124 -26.42 17.66 2.95
C LYS A 124 -25.37 18.17 3.95
N GLU A 125 -25.71 18.22 5.24
CA GLU A 125 -24.77 18.57 6.31
C GLU A 125 -23.66 17.51 6.45
N HIS A 126 -23.99 16.22 6.35
CA HIS A 126 -23.01 15.14 6.34
C HIS A 126 -22.10 15.19 5.12
N ALA A 127 -22.64 15.45 3.93
CA ALA A 127 -21.86 15.67 2.71
C ALA A 127 -20.85 16.82 2.91
N SER A 128 -21.29 17.93 3.51
CA SER A 128 -20.40 19.07 3.84
C SER A 128 -19.27 18.69 4.80
N LYS A 129 -19.55 17.86 5.82
CA LYS A 129 -18.53 17.35 6.75
C LYS A 129 -17.54 16.41 6.04
N LEU A 130 -18.04 15.53 5.17
CA LEU A 130 -17.21 14.64 4.36
C LEU A 130 -16.27 15.41 3.44
N VAL A 131 -16.74 16.46 2.76
CA VAL A 131 -15.88 17.32 1.94
C VAL A 131 -14.71 17.88 2.75
N LYS A 132 -14.99 18.43 3.95
CA LYS A 132 -13.94 18.96 4.84
C LYS A 132 -12.93 17.89 5.25
N TRP A 133 -13.42 16.71 5.62
CA TRP A 133 -12.56 15.59 5.99
C TRP A 133 -11.70 15.12 4.82
N ILE A 134 -12.28 14.94 3.63
CA ILE A 134 -11.59 14.51 2.41
C ILE A 134 -10.50 15.52 2.03
N ARG A 135 -10.80 16.82 2.06
CA ARG A 135 -9.81 17.88 1.77
C ARG A 135 -8.61 17.80 2.72
N LYS A 136 -8.86 17.58 4.02
CA LYS A 136 -7.79 17.37 5.01
C LYS A 136 -6.95 16.11 4.70
N GLN A 137 -7.58 15.02 4.25
CA GLN A 137 -6.81 13.84 3.82
C GLN A 137 -5.93 14.16 2.61
N VAL A 138 -6.46 14.87 1.61
CA VAL A 138 -5.69 15.30 0.44
C VAL A 138 -4.46 16.13 0.84
N GLU A 139 -4.60 17.05 1.80
CA GLU A 139 -3.47 17.83 2.33
C GLU A 139 -2.41 16.94 2.97
N ILE A 140 -2.81 15.96 3.78
CA ILE A 140 -1.90 15.01 4.42
C ILE A 140 -1.16 14.17 3.36
N PHE A 141 -1.88 13.59 2.40
CA PHE A 141 -1.27 12.77 1.35
C PHE A 141 -0.39 13.56 0.37
N SER A 142 -0.66 14.87 0.22
CA SER A 142 0.16 15.76 -0.63
C SER A 142 1.42 16.25 0.08
N ASN A 143 1.59 15.99 1.37
CA ASN A 143 2.77 16.40 2.11
C ASN A 143 3.96 15.48 1.76
N GLU A 144 4.96 16.03 1.07
CA GLU A 144 6.16 15.29 0.67
C GLU A 144 6.92 14.66 1.84
N LYS A 145 6.80 15.22 3.05
CA LYS A 145 7.39 14.64 4.27
C LYS A 145 6.83 13.26 4.60
N LEU A 146 5.58 12.98 4.22
CA LEU A 146 4.96 11.65 4.38
C LEU A 146 5.73 10.56 3.63
N ILE A 147 6.51 10.93 2.62
CA ILE A 147 7.34 10.02 1.82
C ILE A 147 8.81 10.14 2.24
N ASN A 148 9.32 11.38 2.32
CA ASN A 148 10.74 11.64 2.53
C ASN A 148 11.22 11.31 3.95
N GLU A 149 10.35 11.47 4.95
CA GLU A 149 10.69 11.31 6.37
C GLU A 149 10.02 10.07 6.99
N ASN A 150 9.53 9.14 6.17
CA ASN A 150 8.79 7.96 6.65
C ASN A 150 9.73 6.81 7.02
N PRO A 151 9.84 6.44 8.31
CA PRO A 151 10.77 5.39 8.77
C PRO A 151 10.43 3.98 8.25
N GLN A 152 9.22 3.79 7.72
CA GLN A 152 8.80 2.53 7.10
C GLN A 152 9.29 2.41 5.65
N LEU A 153 9.71 3.51 5.01
CA LEU A 153 10.25 3.55 3.64
C LEU A 153 11.78 3.64 3.62
N GLU A 154 12.40 3.94 4.77
CA GLU A 154 13.85 3.93 4.93
C GLU A 154 14.40 2.53 4.70
N ASN A 155 15.04 2.35 3.53
CA ASN A 155 15.70 1.11 3.17
C ASN A 155 16.84 1.40 2.17
N GLN A 156 18.05 0.95 2.47
CA GLN A 156 19.25 1.19 1.67
C GLN A 156 19.33 0.34 0.39
N ILE A 157 18.48 -0.68 0.25
CA ILE A 157 18.47 -1.63 -0.87
C ILE A 157 17.24 -1.39 -1.75
N THR A 158 16.06 -1.31 -1.14
CA THR A 158 14.75 -1.20 -1.82
C THR A 158 14.11 0.18 -1.68
N GLY A 159 14.71 1.12 -0.92
CA GLY A 159 14.07 2.36 -0.53
C GLY A 159 13.61 3.23 -1.70
N GLU A 160 14.41 3.37 -2.75
CA GLU A 160 14.00 4.13 -3.93
C GLU A 160 12.77 3.52 -4.61
N LEU A 161 12.77 2.19 -4.79
CA LEU A 161 11.64 1.47 -5.39
C LEU A 161 10.39 1.57 -4.51
N THR A 162 10.54 1.43 -3.18
CA THR A 162 9.43 1.54 -2.24
C THR A 162 8.87 2.97 -2.19
N LYS A 163 9.73 4.00 -2.22
CA LYS A 163 9.32 5.41 -2.24
C LYS A 163 8.60 5.77 -3.54
N GLU A 164 9.11 5.32 -4.68
CA GLU A 164 8.46 5.51 -5.98
C GLU A 164 7.07 4.89 -5.99
N PHE A 165 6.95 3.62 -5.59
CA PHE A 165 5.67 2.94 -5.45
C PHE A 165 4.72 3.69 -4.50
N PHE A 166 5.20 4.11 -3.33
CA PHE A 166 4.39 4.82 -2.35
C PHE A 166 3.88 6.17 -2.91
N LYS A 167 4.73 6.89 -3.64
CA LYS A 167 4.37 8.14 -4.32
C LYS A 167 3.28 7.91 -5.36
N GLU A 168 3.46 6.92 -6.24
CA GLU A 168 2.46 6.57 -7.25
C GLU A 168 1.10 6.26 -6.62
N GLN A 169 1.08 5.44 -5.55
CA GLN A 169 -0.16 5.10 -4.86
C GLN A 169 -0.80 6.32 -4.21
N ASN A 170 -0.01 7.19 -3.56
CA ASN A 170 -0.52 8.43 -2.98
C ASN A 170 -1.16 9.34 -4.02
N GLU A 171 -0.55 9.50 -5.20
CA GLU A 171 -1.11 10.30 -6.28
C GLU A 171 -2.47 9.75 -6.77
N ILE A 172 -2.58 8.42 -6.87
CA ILE A 172 -3.86 7.76 -7.18
C ILE A 172 -4.89 8.05 -6.10
N PHE A 173 -4.52 7.92 -4.82
CA PHE A 173 -5.45 8.17 -3.72
C PHE A 173 -5.93 9.62 -3.66
N ILE A 174 -5.03 10.58 -3.89
CA ILE A 174 -5.36 12.00 -3.95
C ILE A 174 -6.37 12.27 -5.07
N LYS A 175 -6.17 11.71 -6.26
CA LYS A 175 -7.10 11.89 -7.40
C LYS A 175 -8.50 11.38 -7.06
N ILE A 176 -8.61 10.18 -6.49
CA ILE A 176 -9.90 9.58 -6.09
C ILE A 176 -10.57 10.44 -5.01
N TYR A 177 -9.83 10.87 -3.98
CA TYR A 177 -10.39 11.72 -2.93
C TYR A 177 -10.89 13.06 -3.47
N LYS A 178 -10.14 13.72 -4.36
CA LYS A 178 -10.59 14.96 -5.01
C LYS A 178 -11.90 14.74 -5.79
N TRP A 179 -12.00 13.63 -6.51
CA TRP A 179 -13.24 13.28 -7.22
C TRP A 179 -14.42 13.09 -6.26
N HIS A 180 -14.25 12.32 -5.17
CA HIS A 180 -15.29 12.15 -4.16
C HIS A 180 -15.71 13.50 -3.54
N ALA A 181 -14.76 14.37 -3.17
CA ALA A 181 -15.07 15.69 -2.61
C ALA A 181 -15.91 16.55 -3.56
N ASN A 182 -15.60 16.55 -4.86
CA ASN A 182 -16.37 17.32 -5.83
C ASN A 182 -17.83 16.88 -5.88
N VAL A 183 -18.09 15.56 -5.85
CA VAL A 183 -19.46 15.03 -5.90
C VAL A 183 -20.22 15.39 -4.62
N PHE A 184 -19.62 15.20 -3.44
CA PHE A 184 -20.24 15.61 -2.17
C PHE A 184 -20.48 17.12 -2.08
N GLU A 185 -19.63 17.95 -2.68
CA GLU A 185 -19.80 19.40 -2.71
C GLU A 185 -20.98 19.84 -3.58
N VAL A 186 -21.29 19.13 -4.66
CA VAL A 186 -22.51 19.35 -5.45
C VAL A 186 -23.74 18.99 -4.63
N MET A 187 -23.73 17.84 -3.97
CA MET A 187 -24.87 17.32 -3.22
C MET A 187 -25.15 18.11 -1.93
N ALA A 188 -24.13 18.76 -1.37
CA ALA A 188 -24.25 19.61 -0.19
C ALA A 188 -25.00 20.93 -0.42
N LYS A 189 -25.19 21.35 -1.68
CA LYS A 189 -25.97 22.55 -2.05
C LYS A 189 -27.47 22.25 -1.99
#